data_AF-A0A7X6R5I9-F1
#
_entry.id   AF-A0A7X6R5I9-F1
#
_cell.length_a   1.000
_cell.length_b   1.000
_cell.length_c   1.000
_cell.angle_alpha   90.00
_cell.angle_beta   90.00
_cell.angle_gamma   90.00
#
_symmetry.space_group_name_H-M   'P 1'
#
loop_
_entity.id
_entity.type
_entity.pdbx_description
1 polymer ?
#
loop_
_entity_poly.entity_id
_entity_poly.type
_entity_poly.pdbx_seq_one_letter_code
_entity_poly.pdbx_strand_id
1 'polypeptide(L)'
;MSEEFARLLLLGVEALPVQERWLLGWLLARPNRMSIAFEEVAGLGPVGSRAFREMVARWRECELLTLAYNEEHDATLLQATDFAELLLRLDPVEWVMYTHHGIEPIDLDAYAEDYELAGGEVAA
;
A
#
# COMPACT_ATOMS: atom_id res chain seq x y z
N MET A 1 8.22 -9.02 -13.61
CA MET A 1 7.52 -8.81 -12.33
C MET A 1 8.51 -9.15 -11.23
N SER A 2 8.85 -8.21 -10.35
CA SER A 2 9.77 -8.46 -9.24
C SER A 2 9.05 -9.19 -8.10
N GLU A 3 9.81 -9.88 -7.24
CA GLU A 3 9.27 -10.57 -6.06
C GLU A 3 8.58 -9.59 -5.10
N GLU A 4 9.17 -8.41 -4.90
CA GLU A 4 8.59 -7.34 -4.08
C GLU A 4 7.25 -6.84 -4.63
N PHE A 5 7.15 -6.65 -5.95
CA PHE A 5 5.88 -6.24 -6.55
C PHE A 5 4.81 -7.33 -6.47
N ALA A 6 5.17 -8.60 -6.64
CA ALA A 6 4.25 -9.71 -6.43
C ALA A 6 3.76 -9.78 -4.97
N ARG A 7 4.67 -9.59 -4.00
CA ARG A 7 4.32 -9.52 -2.57
C ARG A 7 3.37 -8.37 -2.28
N LEU A 8 3.59 -7.20 -2.90
CA LEU A 8 2.71 -6.05 -2.79
C LEU A 8 1.31 -6.34 -3.33
N LEU A 9 1.20 -6.99 -4.49
CA LEU A 9 -0.10 -7.37 -5.06
C LEU A 9 -0.85 -8.37 -4.17
N LEU A 10 -0.15 -9.30 -3.52
CA LEU A 10 -0.76 -10.31 -2.65
C LEU A 10 -1.22 -9.75 -1.29
N LEU A 11 -0.41 -8.88 -0.68
CA LEU A 11 -0.63 -8.42 0.70
C LEU A 11 -1.14 -6.97 0.79
N GLY A 12 -1.20 -6.24 -0.32
CA GLY A 12 -1.55 -4.83 -0.35
C GLY A 12 -0.58 -3.99 0.49
N VAL A 13 -1.12 -2.97 1.14
CA VAL A 13 -0.34 -2.06 2.00
C VAL A 13 0.41 -2.79 3.13
N GLU A 14 -0.06 -3.98 3.51
CA GLU A 14 0.58 -4.80 4.55
C GLU A 14 1.95 -5.35 4.14
N ALA A 15 2.27 -5.38 2.84
CA ALA A 15 3.61 -5.74 2.35
C ALA A 15 4.70 -4.75 2.80
N LEU A 16 4.32 -3.48 3.05
CA LEU A 16 5.27 -2.42 3.38
C LEU A 16 5.56 -2.37 4.89
N PRO A 17 6.78 -2.00 5.31
CA PRO A 17 7.07 -1.64 6.69
C PRO A 17 6.21 -0.48 7.20
N VAL A 18 5.87 -0.46 8.49
CA VAL A 18 5.00 0.58 9.09
C VAL A 18 5.50 2.01 8.80
N GLN A 19 6.81 2.25 8.92
CA GLN A 19 7.41 3.55 8.61
C GLN A 19 7.20 3.94 7.14
N GLU A 20 7.28 2.98 6.22
CA GLU A 20 7.09 3.20 4.80
C GLU A 20 5.63 3.47 4.45
N ARG A 21 4.69 2.81 5.12
CA ARG A 21 3.25 3.12 4.99
C ARG A 21 2.96 4.55 5.40
N TRP A 22 3.49 4.97 6.56
CA TRP A 22 3.35 6.33 7.04
C TRP A 22 3.96 7.34 6.06
N LEU A 23 5.17 7.05 5.57
CA LEU A 23 5.88 7.93 4.65
C LEU A 23 5.16 8.07 3.30
N LEU A 24 4.60 6.97 2.79
CA LEU A 24 3.81 6.98 1.56
C LEU A 24 2.53 7.79 1.75
N GLY A 25 1.84 7.63 2.89
CA GLY A 25 0.68 8.45 3.25
C GLY A 25 1.03 9.94 3.42
N TRP A 26 2.19 10.25 4.02
CA TRP A 26 2.68 11.62 4.15
C TRP A 26 2.91 12.28 2.78
N LEU A 27 3.53 11.55 1.84
CA LEU A 27 3.82 12.04 0.49
C LEU A 27 2.53 12.24 -0.32
N LEU A 28 1.59 11.30 -0.24
CA LEU A 28 0.27 11.41 -0.88
C LEU A 28 -0.53 12.62 -0.38
N ALA A 29 -0.34 13.02 0.88
CA ALA A 29 -0.98 14.21 1.44
C ALA A 29 -0.33 15.54 1.01
N ARG A 30 0.73 15.52 0.19
CA ARG A 30 1.38 16.74 -0.33
C ARG A 30 0.70 17.22 -1.63
N PRO A 31 0.78 18.53 -1.96
CA PRO A 31 0.40 19.02 -3.27
C PRO A 31 1.09 18.24 -4.39
N ASN A 32 0.32 17.82 -5.40
CA ASN A 32 0.79 17.00 -6.50
C ASN A 32 1.50 15.70 -6.07
N ARG A 33 1.35 15.26 -4.81
CA ARG A 33 2.00 14.09 -4.21
C ARG A 33 3.52 14.10 -4.31
N MET A 34 4.13 15.29 -4.23
CA MET A 34 5.57 15.54 -4.35
C MET A 34 6.09 16.37 -3.17
N SER A 35 7.38 16.24 -2.83
CA SER A 35 8.03 17.16 -1.90
C SER A 35 9.55 17.18 -2.06
N ILE A 36 10.16 18.36 -1.98
CA ILE A 36 11.61 18.53 -1.85
C ILE A 36 12.15 18.01 -0.51
N ALA A 37 11.31 17.95 0.52
CA ALA A 37 11.68 17.51 1.87
C ALA A 37 11.54 16.00 2.06
N PHE A 38 11.20 15.24 1.01
CA PHE A 38 10.86 13.83 1.13
C PHE A 38 11.98 12.98 1.76
N GLU A 39 13.23 13.20 1.34
CA GLU A 39 14.38 12.48 1.90
C GLU A 39 14.63 12.84 3.37
N GLU A 40 14.48 14.12 3.73
CA GLU A 40 14.65 14.59 5.10
C GLU A 40 13.59 13.97 6.02
N VAL A 41 12.33 13.96 5.58
CA VAL A 41 11.20 13.41 6.33
C VAL A 41 11.26 11.88 6.45
N ALA A 42 11.85 11.19 5.46
CA ALA A 42 12.04 9.74 5.53
C ALA A 42 12.89 9.33 6.74
N GLY A 43 13.82 10.19 7.18
CA GLY A 43 14.62 9.95 8.39
C GLY A 43 15.54 8.72 8.29
N LEU A 44 15.88 8.27 7.08
CA LEU A 44 16.67 7.05 6.83
C LEU A 44 18.19 7.29 6.84
N GLY A 45 18.62 8.41 7.42
CA GLY A 45 20.02 8.83 7.49
C GLY A 45 20.23 10.26 6.98
N PRO A 46 21.48 10.67 6.74
CA PRO A 46 21.76 11.97 6.12
C PRO A 46 21.23 12.03 4.68
N VAL A 47 21.00 13.23 4.17
CA VAL A 47 20.65 13.45 2.75
C VAL A 47 21.70 12.80 1.84
N GLY A 48 21.24 12.05 0.83
CA GLY A 48 22.04 11.18 -0.01
C GLY A 48 22.33 9.80 0.60
N SER A 49 21.60 9.38 1.64
CA SER A 49 21.84 8.09 2.29
C SER A 49 21.59 6.91 1.35
N ARG A 50 22.35 5.82 1.55
CA ARG A 50 22.15 4.58 0.82
C ARG A 50 20.77 3.97 1.10
N ALA A 51 20.34 4.00 2.36
CA ALA A 51 19.06 3.43 2.78
C ALA A 51 17.87 4.13 2.08
N PHE A 52 17.89 5.46 1.96
CA PHE A 52 16.86 6.19 1.22
C PHE A 52 16.86 5.80 -0.26
N ARG A 53 18.03 5.73 -0.89
CA ARG A 53 18.13 5.31 -2.31
C ARG A 53 17.60 3.89 -2.54
N GLU A 54 17.89 2.95 -1.63
CA GLU A 54 17.41 1.57 -1.70
C GLU A 54 15.88 1.50 -1.54
N MET A 55 15.31 2.25 -0.59
CA MET A 55 13.85 2.36 -0.45
C MET A 55 13.20 2.94 -1.71
N VAL A 56 13.74 4.04 -2.26
CA VAL A 56 13.24 4.66 -3.50
C VAL A 56 13.33 3.69 -4.67
N ALA A 57 14.42 2.95 -4.81
CA ALA A 57 14.56 1.94 -5.86
C ALA A 57 13.46 0.87 -5.74
N ARG A 58 13.26 0.31 -4.55
CA ARG A 58 12.20 -0.67 -4.29
C ARG A 58 10.80 -0.12 -4.56
N TRP A 59 10.50 1.10 -4.11
CA TRP A 59 9.21 1.74 -4.37
C TRP A 59 8.95 1.99 -5.85
N ARG A 60 9.99 2.31 -6.63
CA ARG A 60 9.89 2.43 -8.09
C ARG A 60 9.67 1.08 -8.76
N GLU A 61 10.34 0.03 -8.32
CA GLU A 61 10.09 -1.34 -8.80
C GLU A 61 8.67 -1.82 -8.48
N CYS A 62 8.09 -1.30 -7.40
CA CYS A 62 6.71 -1.58 -7.01
C CYS A 62 5.69 -0.60 -7.60
N GLU A 63 6.11 0.26 -8.53
CA GLU A 63 5.26 1.27 -9.19
C GLU A 63 4.60 2.27 -8.22
N LEU A 64 5.13 2.42 -7.01
CA LEU A 64 4.63 3.37 -6.00
C LEU A 64 5.13 4.79 -6.23
N LEU A 65 6.28 4.93 -6.90
CA LEU A 65 6.90 6.21 -7.21
C LEU A 65 7.21 6.34 -8.70
N THR A 66 7.05 7.57 -9.18
CA THR A 66 7.60 8.05 -10.45
C THR A 66 8.41 9.31 -10.24
N LEU A 67 8.97 9.87 -11.31
CA LEU A 67 9.57 11.19 -11.33
C LEU A 67 8.67 12.13 -12.12
N ALA A 68 8.40 13.30 -11.57
CA ALA A 68 7.64 14.34 -12.26
C ALA A 68 8.27 15.71 -12.01
N TYR A 69 8.11 16.60 -12.99
CA TYR A 69 8.58 17.98 -12.84
C TYR A 69 7.60 18.77 -11.99
N ASN A 70 8.13 19.48 -11.00
CA ASN A 70 7.39 20.37 -10.13
C ASN A 70 7.73 21.82 -10.50
N GLU A 71 6.76 22.55 -11.01
CA GLU A 71 6.92 23.94 -11.47
C GLU A 71 7.23 24.92 -10.33
N GLU A 72 6.67 24.71 -9.15
CA GLU A 72 6.86 25.59 -7.98
C GLU A 72 8.32 25.60 -7.50
N HIS A 73 8.98 24.45 -7.60
CA HIS A 73 10.37 24.27 -7.17
C HIS A 73 11.38 24.24 -8.32
N ASP A 74 10.92 24.35 -9.58
CA ASP A 74 11.74 24.20 -10.79
C ASP A 74 12.65 22.96 -10.74
N ALA A 75 12.08 21.81 -10.36
CA ALA A 75 12.84 20.60 -10.10
C ALA A 75 12.06 19.32 -10.42
N THR A 76 12.77 18.29 -10.88
CA THR A 76 12.21 16.93 -11.01
C THR A 76 12.24 16.23 -9.65
N LEU A 77 11.07 15.92 -9.12
CA LEU A 77 10.88 15.33 -7.79
C LEU A 77 10.27 13.93 -7.89
N LEU A 78 10.42 13.17 -6.79
CA LEU A 78 9.69 11.92 -6.62
C LEU A 78 8.21 12.22 -6.38
N GLN A 79 7.35 11.52 -7.13
CA GLN A 79 5.90 11.65 -7.06
C GLN A 79 5.27 10.30 -6.76
N ALA A 80 4.36 10.25 -5.78
CA ALA A 80 3.56 9.05 -5.56
C ALA A 80 2.52 8.87 -6.67
N THR A 81 2.43 7.64 -7.19
CA THR A 81 1.56 7.27 -8.32
C THR A 81 0.10 7.13 -7.90
N ASP A 82 -0.81 7.02 -8.88
CA ASP A 82 -2.21 6.66 -8.61
C ASP A 82 -2.33 5.25 -8.01
N PHE A 83 -1.44 4.34 -8.38
CA PHE A 83 -1.37 3.00 -7.79
C PHE A 83 -1.02 3.05 -6.30
N ALA A 84 -0.08 3.91 -5.91
CA ALA A 84 0.21 4.15 -4.49
C ALA A 84 -0.99 4.70 -3.71
N GLU A 85 -1.77 5.60 -4.32
CA GLU A 85 -3.00 6.10 -3.70
C GLU A 85 -4.03 4.98 -3.52
N LEU A 86 -4.25 4.17 -4.55
CA LEU A 86 -5.19 3.05 -4.50
C LEU A 86 -4.80 2.06 -3.39
N LEU A 87 -3.53 1.67 -3.35
CA LEU A 87 -2.99 0.74 -2.35
C LEU A 87 -3.24 1.20 -0.91
N LEU A 88 -3.10 2.50 -0.64
CA LEU A 88 -3.27 3.06 0.71
C LEU A 88 -4.74 3.32 1.09
N ARG A 89 -5.63 3.42 0.10
CA ARG A 89 -7.06 3.72 0.33
C ARG A 89 -7.91 2.48 0.56
N LEU A 90 -7.56 1.38 -0.10
CA LEU A 90 -8.31 0.13 0.05
C LEU A 90 -7.90 -0.57 1.34
N ASP A 91 -8.90 -1.03 2.09
CA ASP A 91 -8.63 -1.98 3.17
C ASP A 91 -8.16 -3.34 2.60
N PRO A 92 -7.60 -4.25 3.43
CA PRO A 92 -7.09 -5.52 2.93
C PRO A 92 -8.12 -6.39 2.19
N VAL A 93 -9.40 -6.33 2.57
CA VAL A 93 -10.47 -7.10 1.91
C VAL A 93 -10.77 -6.48 0.55
N GLU A 94 -10.95 -5.16 0.50
CA GLU A 94 -11.15 -4.42 -0.76
C GLU A 94 -9.99 -4.62 -1.74
N TRP A 95 -8.76 -4.68 -1.22
CA TRP A 95 -7.56 -4.94 -2.02
C TRP A 95 -7.56 -6.34 -2.65
N VAL A 96 -7.93 -7.37 -1.89
CA VAL A 96 -8.03 -8.75 -2.40
C VAL A 96 -9.09 -8.83 -3.49
N MET A 97 -10.26 -8.22 -3.24
CA MET A 97 -11.36 -8.15 -4.22
C MET A 97 -10.97 -7.41 -5.50
N TYR A 98 -10.18 -6.34 -5.37
CA TYR A 98 -9.67 -5.56 -6.52
C TYR A 98 -8.65 -6.35 -7.36
N THR A 99 -7.78 -7.12 -6.71
CA THR A 99 -6.68 -7.83 -7.38
C THR A 99 -7.04 -9.23 -7.88
N HIS A 100 -8.09 -9.86 -7.35
CA HIS A 100 -8.52 -11.22 -7.70
C HIS A 100 -9.97 -11.25 -8.16
N HIS A 101 -10.18 -11.40 -9.46
CA HIS A 101 -11.52 -11.54 -10.04
C HIS A 101 -12.18 -12.88 -9.69
N GLY A 102 -13.48 -12.84 -9.38
CA GLY A 102 -14.30 -14.04 -9.13
C GLY A 102 -14.25 -14.56 -7.69
N ILE A 103 -13.57 -13.85 -6.79
CA ILE A 103 -13.70 -14.07 -5.35
C ILE A 103 -14.85 -13.19 -4.86
N GLU A 104 -15.85 -13.79 -4.24
CA GLU A 104 -16.86 -13.06 -3.46
C GLU A 104 -16.48 -13.18 -1.98
N PRO A 105 -16.62 -12.12 -1.15
CA PRO A 105 -16.38 -12.23 0.27
C PRO A 105 -17.32 -13.30 0.85
N ILE A 106 -16.76 -14.21 1.66
CA ILE A 106 -17.60 -15.18 2.37
C ILE A 106 -18.37 -14.41 3.44
N ASP A 107 -19.68 -14.31 3.27
CA ASP A 107 -20.59 -13.77 4.27
C ASP A 107 -20.72 -14.77 5.43
N LEU A 108 -19.93 -14.55 6.49
CA LEU A 108 -19.95 -15.41 7.67
C LEU A 108 -21.27 -15.33 8.43
N ASP A 109 -22.03 -14.25 8.28
CA ASP A 109 -23.34 -14.08 8.93
C ASP A 109 -24.39 -14.93 8.23
N ALA A 110 -24.31 -15.09 6.91
CA ALA A 110 -25.18 -16.00 6.14
C ALA A 110 -25.00 -17.48 6.54
N TYR A 111 -23.82 -17.86 7.05
CA TYR A 111 -23.53 -19.23 7.50
C TYR A 111 -23.71 -19.43 9.00
N ALA A 112 -24.00 -18.38 9.78
CA ALA A 112 -24.21 -18.50 11.23
C ALA A 112 -25.45 -19.35 11.58
N GLU A 113 -26.50 -19.29 10.74
CA GLU A 113 -27.72 -20.08 10.92
C GLU A 113 -27.50 -21.59 10.74
N ASP A 114 -26.52 -22.00 9.91
CA ASP A 114 -26.21 -23.42 9.68
C ASP A 114 -25.45 -24.07 10.85
N TYR A 115 -24.71 -23.29 11.65
CA TYR A 115 -23.98 -23.80 12.82
C TYR A 115 -24.90 -24.02 14.03
N GLU A 116 -25.96 -23.23 14.20
CA GLU A 116 -26.94 -23.45 15.26
C GLU A 116 -27.77 -24.72 15.00
N LEU A 117 -28.02 -25.07 13.74
CA LEU A 117 -28.73 -26.30 13.37
C LEU A 117 -27.89 -27.58 13.63
N ALA A 118 -26.55 -27.49 13.49
CA ALA A 118 -25.63 -28.61 13.73
C ALA A 118 -25.24 -28.78 15.22
N GLY A 119 -25.39 -27.74 16.04
CA GLY A 119 -25.15 -27.78 17.50
C GLY A 119 -26.37 -28.20 18.33
N GLY A 120 -27.54 -28.33 17.70
CA GLY A 120 -28.83 -28.52 18.34
C GLY A 120 -29.37 -29.95 18.36
N GLU A 121 -28.52 -30.98 18.49
CA GLU A 121 -28.97 -32.32 18.91
C GLU A 121 -28.05 -32.85 20.04
N VAL A 122 -28.32 -32.41 21.26
CA VAL A 122 -28.10 -33.27 22.44
C VAL A 122 -29.44 -33.37 23.17
N ALA A 123 -30.18 -34.41 22.82
CA ALA A 123 -31.38 -34.81 23.51
C ALA A 123 -31.08 -35.11 24.99
N ALA A 124 -31.87 -34.50 25.88
CA ALA A 124 -32.21 -35.03 27.20
C ALA A 124 -33.58 -34.50 27.61
#